data_AF-A0A0Q6A7H4-F1
#
_entry.id   AF-A0A0Q6A7H4-F1
#
_cell.length_a   1.000
_cell.length_b   1.000
_cell.length_c   1.000
_cell.angle_alpha   90.00
_cell.angle_beta   90.00
_cell.angle_gamma   90.00
#
_symmetry.space_group_name_H-M   'P 1'
#
loop_
_entity.id
_entity.type
_entity.pdbx_description
1 polymer ?
#
loop_
_entity_poly.entity_id
_entity_poly.type
_entity_poly.pdbx_seq_one_letter_code
_entity_poly.pdbx_strand_id
1 'polypeptide(L)'
;MKKLLLIGLLSVVSLNVYAQDDNTEYEMRVGEKTGYIIDKSGKKIEGIVRLAGDEMNPWTNQKKVKFIASADIDNAKKKQKFKTYDVDDLKGYMAIDNNAERHFESIKYTNTKEAYNSSNGGLSGGLKAFNNLTKSNQFAEIVADGKIKVYKLYGYPTTFSAGSQIAVAEAETKKMRENPSYIYSKKGGKAEELTLAKTKIIVADCPVVKAKVTKGEYGSLKKDTKQRSGLGKFIRNEIDNAMSDNLSIVNEVIYDYNENCK
;
A
#
# COMPACT_ATOMS: atom_id res chain seq x y z
N MET A 1 15.55 -83.94 -38.47
CA MET A 1 16.36 -83.91 -37.24
C MET A 1 16.84 -82.49 -36.98
N LYS A 2 16.62 -82.01 -35.75
CA LYS A 2 17.37 -80.99 -34.97
C LYS A 2 17.77 -79.68 -35.67
N LYS A 3 17.07 -78.59 -35.34
CA LYS A 3 17.49 -77.51 -34.39
C LYS A 3 18.41 -76.47 -35.05
N LEU A 4 17.93 -75.23 -35.13
CA LEU A 4 18.62 -74.06 -34.56
C LEU A 4 17.68 -72.86 -34.51
N LEU A 5 17.33 -72.48 -33.28
CA LEU A 5 16.75 -71.22 -32.89
C LEU A 5 17.77 -70.10 -33.16
N LEU A 6 17.33 -68.97 -33.72
CA LEU A 6 17.95 -67.68 -33.47
C LEU A 6 16.87 -66.71 -32.97
N ILE A 7 16.88 -66.48 -31.66
CA ILE A 7 16.09 -65.45 -30.99
C ILE A 7 16.85 -64.14 -31.19
N GLY A 8 16.33 -63.27 -32.06
CA GLY A 8 16.77 -61.88 -32.14
C GLY A 8 16.09 -61.06 -31.05
N LEU A 9 16.81 -60.78 -29.97
CA LEU A 9 16.42 -59.78 -28.99
C LEU A 9 16.47 -58.39 -29.64
N LEU A 10 15.32 -57.81 -29.97
CA LEU A 10 15.20 -56.37 -30.16
C LEU A 10 15.05 -55.73 -28.78
N SER A 11 16.17 -55.38 -28.16
CA SER A 11 16.20 -54.45 -27.03
C SER A 11 15.81 -53.06 -27.55
N VAL A 12 14.52 -52.73 -27.49
CA VAL A 12 14.07 -51.34 -27.58
C VAL A 12 14.62 -50.65 -26.33
N VAL A 13 15.75 -49.98 -26.49
CA VAL A 13 16.24 -49.01 -25.52
C VAL A 13 15.17 -47.93 -25.45
N SER A 14 14.33 -47.99 -24.42
CA SER A 14 13.49 -46.89 -24.00
C SER A 14 14.42 -45.74 -23.65
N LEU A 15 14.62 -44.83 -24.61
CA LEU A 15 15.14 -43.51 -24.36
C LEU A 15 14.17 -42.85 -23.38
N ASN A 16 14.48 -42.93 -22.09
CA ASN A 16 13.97 -41.97 -21.13
C ASN A 16 14.59 -40.64 -21.54
N VAL A 17 13.90 -39.94 -22.45
CA VAL A 17 14.05 -38.50 -22.59
C VAL A 17 13.55 -37.94 -21.27
N TYR A 18 14.45 -37.86 -20.30
CA TYR A 18 14.31 -36.87 -19.25
C TYR A 18 14.32 -35.54 -20.00
N ALA A 19 13.14 -34.96 -20.19
CA ALA A 19 13.04 -33.54 -20.36
C ALA A 19 13.75 -32.96 -19.13
N GLN A 20 15.00 -32.52 -19.31
CA GLN A 20 15.52 -31.48 -18.44
C GLN A 20 14.56 -30.33 -18.65
N ASP A 21 13.70 -30.07 -17.67
CA ASP A 21 13.11 -28.76 -17.52
C ASP A 21 14.29 -27.80 -17.46
N ASP A 22 14.64 -27.21 -18.60
CA ASP A 22 15.46 -26.02 -18.67
C ASP A 22 14.69 -24.97 -17.89
N ASN A 23 14.94 -24.91 -16.57
CA ASN A 23 14.51 -23.86 -15.66
C ASN A 23 15.16 -22.56 -16.12
N THR A 24 14.62 -22.02 -17.21
CA THR A 24 14.92 -20.72 -17.79
C THR A 24 13.89 -19.71 -17.31
N GLU A 25 13.41 -19.89 -16.07
CA GLU A 25 12.57 -18.88 -15.43
C GLU A 25 13.43 -17.64 -15.17
N TYR A 26 12.90 -16.47 -15.52
CA TYR A 26 13.60 -15.20 -15.32
C TYR A 26 13.92 -14.98 -13.84
N GLU A 27 15.21 -14.86 -13.53
CA GLU A 27 15.67 -14.55 -12.18
C GLU A 27 15.37 -13.08 -11.84
N MET A 28 14.44 -12.88 -10.90
CA MET A 28 14.05 -11.55 -10.43
C MET A 28 15.22 -10.81 -9.78
N ARG A 29 15.38 -9.55 -10.16
CA ARG A 29 16.41 -8.66 -9.59
C ARG A 29 15.93 -8.03 -8.29
N VAL A 30 16.88 -7.49 -7.52
CA VAL A 30 16.58 -6.71 -6.31
C VAL A 30 15.55 -5.61 -6.61
N GLY A 31 14.45 -5.61 -5.85
CA GLY A 31 13.34 -4.67 -6.00
C GLY A 31 12.27 -5.06 -7.03
N GLU A 32 12.47 -6.14 -7.77
CA GLU A 32 11.43 -6.77 -8.61
C GLU A 32 10.62 -7.75 -7.78
N LYS A 33 9.30 -7.64 -7.90
CA LYS A 33 8.32 -8.37 -7.11
C LYS A 33 7.31 -9.01 -8.06
N THR A 34 6.95 -10.27 -7.82
CA THR A 34 5.79 -10.87 -8.49
C THR A 34 4.53 -10.09 -8.10
N GLY A 35 3.62 -9.92 -9.05
CA GLY A 35 2.35 -9.26 -8.79
C GLY A 35 1.55 -8.99 -10.05
N TYR A 36 0.63 -8.04 -9.96
CA TYR A 36 -0.21 -7.65 -11.10
C TYR A 36 -0.49 -6.15 -11.11
N ILE A 37 -0.94 -5.67 -12.25
CA ILE A 37 -1.63 -4.39 -12.38
C ILE A 37 -3.12 -4.59 -12.67
N ILE A 38 -3.93 -3.60 -12.30
CA ILE A 38 -5.33 -3.49 -12.71
C ILE A 38 -5.42 -2.30 -13.65
N ASP A 39 -5.68 -2.54 -14.93
CA ASP A 39 -5.80 -1.47 -15.91
C ASP A 39 -7.08 -0.63 -15.71
N LYS A 40 -7.25 0.43 -16.52
CA LYS A 40 -8.45 1.29 -16.44
C LYS A 40 -9.75 0.54 -16.73
N SER A 41 -9.71 -0.52 -17.53
CA SER A 41 -10.88 -1.35 -17.80
C SER A 41 -11.25 -2.24 -16.60
N GLY A 42 -10.33 -2.42 -15.65
CA GLY A 42 -10.48 -3.34 -14.52
C GLY A 42 -9.88 -4.72 -14.78
N LYS A 43 -9.21 -4.92 -15.92
CA LYS A 43 -8.54 -6.18 -16.25
C LYS A 43 -7.27 -6.31 -15.42
N LYS A 44 -7.13 -7.48 -14.77
CA LYS A 44 -5.89 -7.89 -14.10
C LYS A 44 -4.89 -8.39 -15.12
N ILE A 45 -3.64 -7.95 -15.00
CA ILE A 45 -2.52 -8.38 -15.84
C ILE A 45 -1.38 -8.81 -14.92
N GLU A 46 -1.11 -10.11 -14.89
CA GLU A 46 -0.03 -10.72 -14.10
C GLU A 46 1.34 -10.41 -14.70
N GLY A 47 2.35 -10.27 -13.85
CA GLY A 47 3.69 -9.93 -14.27
C GLY A 47 4.64 -9.63 -13.13
N ILE A 48 5.65 -8.83 -13.44
CA ILE A 48 6.63 -8.37 -12.47
C ILE A 48 6.38 -6.89 -12.22
N VAL A 49 6.12 -6.57 -10.96
CA VAL A 49 6.01 -5.21 -10.45
C VAL A 49 7.35 -4.80 -9.86
N ARG A 50 7.83 -3.62 -10.25
CA ARG A 50 8.97 -2.96 -9.62
C ARG A 50 8.46 -1.69 -8.96
N LEU A 51 8.52 -1.67 -7.63
CA LEU A 51 8.19 -0.51 -6.82
C LEU A 51 9.11 0.66 -7.20
N ALA A 52 8.55 1.87 -7.30
CA ALA A 52 9.29 3.06 -7.69
C ALA A 52 10.03 3.72 -6.51
N GLY A 53 9.53 3.49 -5.30
CA GLY A 53 10.15 3.87 -4.03
C GLY A 53 10.58 2.66 -3.21
N ASP A 54 11.29 2.95 -2.13
CA ASP A 54 11.81 2.01 -1.16
C ASP A 54 11.31 2.37 0.25
N GLU A 55 11.84 1.69 1.27
CA GLU A 55 11.54 2.00 2.67
C GLU A 55 11.90 3.43 3.04
N MET A 56 12.95 4.01 2.44
CA MET A 56 13.39 5.37 2.75
C MET A 56 12.51 6.43 2.08
N ASN A 57 11.93 6.11 0.92
CA ASN A 57 11.13 7.00 0.08
C ASN A 57 9.78 6.38 -0.35
N PRO A 58 8.95 5.91 0.60
CA PRO A 58 7.78 5.08 0.30
C PRO A 58 6.69 5.85 -0.48
N TRP A 59 6.61 7.17 -0.31
CA TRP A 59 5.71 8.05 -1.03
C TRP A 59 5.88 8.02 -2.56
N THR A 60 7.03 7.54 -3.08
CA THR A 60 7.24 7.42 -4.53
C THR A 60 6.31 6.37 -5.14
N ASN A 61 5.98 5.31 -4.38
CA ASN A 61 5.03 4.26 -4.79
C ASN A 61 3.59 4.77 -4.92
N GLN A 62 3.28 5.93 -4.32
CA GLN A 62 1.97 6.57 -4.44
C GLN A 62 1.78 7.30 -5.78
N LYS A 63 2.87 7.58 -6.51
CA LYS A 63 2.83 8.36 -7.77
C LYS A 63 2.90 7.49 -9.02
N LYS A 64 3.64 6.39 -8.94
CA LYS A 64 3.92 5.54 -10.10
C LYS A 64 4.42 4.17 -9.70
N VAL A 65 4.32 3.23 -10.63
CA VAL A 65 4.84 1.88 -10.53
C VAL A 65 5.47 1.47 -11.87
N LYS A 66 6.45 0.56 -11.83
CA LYS A 66 7.02 -0.04 -13.04
C LYS A 66 6.50 -1.47 -13.18
N PHE A 67 6.15 -1.86 -14.39
CA PHE A 67 5.56 -3.17 -14.65
C PHE A 67 5.98 -3.75 -16.01
N ILE A 68 6.10 -5.07 -16.08
CA ILE A 68 6.18 -5.87 -17.30
C ILE A 68 5.24 -7.06 -17.15
N ALA A 69 4.42 -7.35 -18.16
CA ALA A 69 3.53 -8.50 -18.13
C ALA A 69 4.33 -9.80 -18.28
N SER A 70 3.89 -10.89 -17.66
CA SER A 70 4.58 -12.18 -17.76
C SER A 70 4.76 -12.63 -19.21
N ALA A 71 3.76 -12.35 -20.06
CA ALA A 71 3.80 -12.68 -21.49
C ALA A 71 4.86 -11.89 -22.29
N ASP A 72 5.33 -10.76 -21.76
CA ASP A 72 6.31 -9.88 -22.42
C ASP A 72 7.75 -10.13 -21.93
N ILE A 73 7.95 -11.06 -20.98
CA ILE A 73 9.26 -11.38 -20.42
C ILE A 73 10.05 -12.21 -21.43
N ASP A 74 11.23 -11.73 -21.77
CA ASP A 74 12.18 -12.43 -22.64
C ASP A 74 13.26 -13.11 -21.80
N ASN A 75 13.14 -14.42 -21.58
CA ASN A 75 14.09 -15.20 -20.77
C ASN A 75 15.52 -15.22 -21.34
N ALA A 76 15.71 -14.90 -22.63
CA ALA A 76 17.05 -14.76 -23.21
C ALA A 76 17.73 -13.44 -22.77
N LYS A 77 16.96 -12.46 -22.29
CA LYS A 77 17.49 -11.18 -21.81
C LYS A 77 17.76 -11.20 -20.31
N LYS A 78 18.99 -10.84 -19.95
CA LYS A 78 19.36 -10.57 -18.55
C LYS A 78 18.60 -9.36 -17.95
N LYS A 79 18.18 -8.39 -18.77
CA LYS A 79 17.51 -7.15 -18.34
C LYS A 79 16.19 -6.99 -19.08
N GLN A 80 15.10 -6.90 -18.33
CA GLN A 80 13.78 -6.59 -18.87
C GLN A 80 13.53 -5.08 -18.93
N LYS A 81 12.78 -4.63 -19.94
CA LYS A 81 12.36 -3.23 -20.07
C LYS A 81 10.98 -3.06 -19.44
N PHE A 82 10.94 -2.49 -18.24
CA PHE A 82 9.69 -2.19 -17.56
C PHE A 82 9.04 -0.93 -18.12
N LYS A 83 7.71 -0.96 -18.29
CA LYS A 83 6.91 0.23 -18.55
C LYS A 83 6.60 0.93 -17.23
N THR A 84 6.70 2.25 -17.21
CA THR A 84 6.25 3.07 -16.07
C THR A 84 4.78 3.41 -16.26
N TYR A 85 4.01 3.26 -15.19
CA TYR A 85 2.60 3.63 -15.11
C TYR A 85 2.45 4.65 -13.99
N ASP A 86 1.87 5.81 -14.33
CA ASP A 86 1.49 6.80 -13.33
C ASP A 86 0.12 6.44 -12.73
N VAL A 87 -0.29 7.15 -11.67
CA VAL A 87 -1.56 6.85 -10.97
C VAL A 87 -2.75 6.85 -11.90
N ASP A 88 -2.79 7.82 -12.80
CA ASP A 88 -3.90 7.99 -13.72
C ASP A 88 -3.97 6.89 -14.78
N ASP A 89 -2.95 6.02 -14.91
CA ASP A 89 -2.91 4.95 -15.90
C ASP A 89 -3.57 3.65 -15.43
N LEU A 90 -3.69 3.44 -14.11
CA LEU A 90 -4.13 2.17 -13.51
C LEU A 90 -5.24 2.41 -12.46
N LYS A 91 -6.06 1.40 -12.22
CA LYS A 91 -6.93 1.35 -11.05
C LYS A 91 -6.19 0.94 -9.80
N GLY A 92 -5.08 0.20 -9.94
CA GLY A 92 -4.30 -0.30 -8.83
C GLY A 92 -3.24 -1.30 -9.27
N TYR A 93 -2.47 -1.79 -8.32
CA TYR A 93 -1.50 -2.86 -8.51
C TYR A 93 -1.33 -3.66 -7.22
N MET A 94 -0.76 -4.85 -7.33
CA MET A 94 -0.37 -5.68 -6.21
C MET A 94 1.09 -6.07 -6.39
N ALA A 95 1.86 -6.05 -5.31
CA ALA A 95 3.22 -6.57 -5.27
C ALA A 95 3.39 -7.49 -4.05
N ILE A 96 4.03 -8.65 -4.26
CA ILE A 96 4.41 -9.53 -3.16
C ILE A 96 5.73 -9.05 -2.58
N ASP A 97 5.70 -8.57 -1.35
CA ASP A 97 6.86 -8.01 -0.65
C ASP A 97 6.99 -8.68 0.72
N ASN A 98 8.17 -9.21 1.04
CA ASN A 98 8.43 -9.98 2.27
C ASN A 98 7.39 -11.10 2.52
N ASN A 99 7.05 -11.86 1.47
CA ASN A 99 6.03 -12.92 1.47
C ASN A 99 4.61 -12.45 1.84
N ALA A 100 4.33 -11.14 1.76
CA ALA A 100 3.00 -10.58 1.96
C ALA A 100 2.52 -9.86 0.69
N GLU A 101 1.25 -10.04 0.34
CA GLU A 101 0.65 -9.27 -0.74
C GLU A 101 0.36 -7.85 -0.27
N ARG A 102 0.94 -6.87 -0.97
CA ARG A 102 0.64 -5.46 -0.76
C ARG A 102 -0.20 -4.97 -1.92
N HIS A 103 -1.46 -4.63 -1.63
CA HIS A 103 -2.43 -4.14 -2.61
C HIS A 103 -2.47 -2.62 -2.59
N PHE A 104 -2.46 -2.01 -3.76
CA PHE A 104 -2.49 -0.56 -3.93
C PHE A 104 -3.64 -0.19 -4.86
N GLU A 105 -4.42 0.81 -4.48
CA GLU A 105 -5.57 1.30 -5.25
C GLU A 105 -5.41 2.78 -5.55
N SER A 106 -5.73 3.19 -6.78
CA SER A 106 -5.78 4.60 -7.15
C SER A 106 -7.00 5.23 -6.48
N ILE A 107 -6.74 6.17 -5.59
CA ILE A 107 -7.77 6.89 -4.86
C ILE A 107 -7.62 8.40 -5.06
N LYS A 108 -8.75 9.09 -4.95
CA LYS A 108 -8.79 10.55 -4.88
C LYS A 108 -8.92 10.98 -3.41
N TYR A 109 -7.82 11.43 -2.84
CA TYR A 109 -7.79 11.93 -1.46
C TYR A 109 -6.83 13.10 -1.31
N THR A 110 -7.28 14.13 -0.60
CA THR A 110 -6.47 15.29 -0.23
C THR A 110 -6.02 15.13 1.21
N ASN A 111 -4.71 15.01 1.43
CA ASN A 111 -4.17 15.07 2.78
C ASN A 111 -4.10 16.51 3.26
N THR A 112 -5.16 16.99 3.94
CA THR A 112 -5.24 18.36 4.44
C THR A 112 -4.17 18.65 5.49
N LYS A 113 -3.77 17.65 6.30
CA LYS A 113 -2.80 17.82 7.40
C LYS A 113 -1.40 18.22 6.93
N GLU A 114 -0.94 17.63 5.83
CA GLU A 114 0.38 17.93 5.24
C GLU A 114 0.38 19.20 4.40
N ALA A 115 -0.78 19.53 3.83
CA ALA A 115 -0.95 20.76 3.08
C ALA A 115 -0.79 22.01 3.98
N TYR A 116 -1.00 21.87 5.30
CA TYR A 116 -0.70 22.91 6.30
C TYR A 116 0.74 22.87 6.83
N ASN A 117 1.37 21.70 6.95
CA ASN A 117 2.76 21.61 7.47
C ASN A 117 3.84 22.02 6.46
N SER A 118 3.53 21.99 5.15
CA SER A 118 4.46 22.40 4.09
C SER A 118 4.60 23.91 3.90
N SER A 119 3.96 24.72 4.76
CA SER A 119 3.85 26.18 4.61
C SER A 119 5.04 26.98 5.16
N ASN A 120 6.28 26.53 4.93
CA ASN A 120 7.48 27.34 5.22
C ASN A 120 7.81 28.37 4.11
N GLY A 121 7.02 28.41 3.04
CA GLY A 121 7.23 29.27 1.87
C GLY A 121 6.10 30.26 1.60
N GLY A 122 5.75 31.11 2.56
CA GLY A 122 4.75 32.18 2.39
C GLY A 122 3.33 31.72 2.01
N LEU A 123 2.35 32.60 2.18
CA LEU A 123 0.93 32.29 1.94
C LEU A 123 0.66 31.82 0.49
N SER A 124 1.42 32.33 -0.49
CA SER A 124 1.26 32.00 -1.91
C SER A 124 1.93 30.69 -2.35
N GLY A 125 3.04 30.28 -1.71
CA GLY A 125 3.70 29.00 -1.96
C GLY A 125 2.93 27.83 -1.33
N GLY A 126 2.40 28.04 -0.12
CA GLY A 126 1.50 27.10 0.55
C GLY A 126 0.24 26.80 -0.27
N LEU A 127 -0.36 27.81 -0.92
CA LEU A 127 -1.53 27.63 -1.78
C LEU A 127 -1.26 26.76 -3.03
N LYS A 128 -0.06 26.81 -3.62
CA LYS A 128 0.31 25.97 -4.77
C LYS A 128 0.57 24.52 -4.37
N ALA A 129 1.24 24.29 -3.24
CA ALA A 129 1.42 22.96 -2.67
C ALA A 129 0.05 22.34 -2.30
N PHE A 130 -0.82 23.13 -1.68
CA PHE A 130 -2.21 22.75 -1.36
C PHE A 130 -3.03 22.41 -2.62
N ASN A 131 -2.92 23.19 -3.70
CA ASN A 131 -3.65 22.94 -4.95
C ASN A 131 -3.18 21.68 -5.69
N ASN A 132 -1.89 21.32 -5.58
CA ASN A 132 -1.34 20.09 -6.16
C ASN A 132 -1.67 18.84 -5.34
N LEU A 133 -1.70 18.96 -4.00
CA LEU A 133 -2.14 17.92 -3.06
C LEU A 133 -3.67 17.67 -3.10
N THR A 134 -4.46 18.68 -3.48
CA THR A 134 -5.94 18.59 -3.49
C THR A 134 -6.53 17.93 -4.74
N LYS A 135 -5.77 17.82 -5.83
CA LYS A 135 -6.31 17.42 -7.14
C LYS A 135 -5.76 16.11 -7.69
N SER A 136 -4.74 15.52 -7.07
CA SER A 136 -4.07 14.34 -7.61
C SER A 136 -4.69 13.04 -7.10
N ASN A 137 -4.90 12.09 -8.01
CA ASN A 137 -5.04 10.70 -7.64
C ASN A 137 -3.71 10.22 -7.08
N GLN A 138 -3.76 9.31 -6.11
CA GLN A 138 -2.58 8.63 -5.58
C GLN A 138 -2.88 7.16 -5.38
N PHE A 139 -1.87 6.31 -5.61
CA PHE A 139 -1.96 4.93 -5.16
C PHE A 139 -1.87 4.89 -3.65
N ALA A 140 -2.82 4.25 -2.98
CA ALA A 140 -2.81 4.05 -1.54
C ALA A 140 -2.79 2.56 -1.22
N GLU A 141 -1.99 2.17 -0.24
CA GLU A 141 -1.89 0.77 0.17
C GLU A 141 -3.13 0.38 0.96
N ILE A 142 -3.83 -0.67 0.54
CA ILE A 142 -4.98 -1.22 1.25
C ILE A 142 -4.45 -2.01 2.45
N VAL A 143 -4.88 -1.63 3.66
CA VAL A 143 -4.49 -2.30 4.92
C VAL A 143 -5.64 -3.06 5.57
N ALA A 144 -6.88 -2.77 5.16
CA ALA A 144 -8.06 -3.57 5.46
C ALA A 144 -9.04 -3.45 4.30
N ASP A 145 -9.54 -4.59 3.81
CA ASP A 145 -10.51 -4.65 2.72
C ASP A 145 -11.83 -5.27 3.22
N GLY A 146 -12.94 -4.62 2.92
CA GLY A 146 -14.27 -4.98 3.44
C GLY A 146 -15.27 -3.84 3.27
N LYS A 147 -16.36 -3.88 4.04
CA LYS A 147 -17.36 -2.79 4.02
C LYS A 147 -16.77 -1.45 4.44
N ILE A 148 -15.80 -1.47 5.34
CA ILE A 148 -14.91 -0.34 5.60
C ILE A 148 -13.55 -0.72 5.03
N LYS A 149 -13.20 -0.12 3.91
CA LYS A 149 -11.86 -0.24 3.33
C LYS A 149 -10.97 0.83 3.95
N VAL A 150 -9.79 0.46 4.41
CA VAL A 150 -8.81 1.39 4.99
C VAL A 150 -7.55 1.38 4.16
N TYR A 151 -7.03 2.58 3.92
CA TYR A 151 -5.83 2.81 3.15
C TYR A 151 -4.76 3.49 4.00
N LYS A 152 -3.50 3.14 3.74
CA LYS A 152 -2.30 3.77 4.28
C LYS A 152 -1.68 4.67 3.21
N LEU A 153 -1.37 5.90 3.59
CA LEU A 153 -0.77 6.94 2.76
C LEU A 153 0.38 7.60 3.50
N TYR A 154 1.52 7.75 2.84
CA TYR A 154 2.64 8.55 3.30
C TYR A 154 2.52 9.99 2.82
N GLY A 155 3.11 10.86 3.62
CA GLY A 155 3.30 12.23 3.24
C GLY A 155 4.42 12.46 2.25
N TYR A 156 4.32 13.55 1.52
CA TYR A 156 5.39 13.99 0.63
C TYR A 156 6.34 14.94 1.35
N PRO A 157 7.65 14.64 1.38
CA PRO A 157 8.62 15.57 1.93
C PRO A 157 8.62 16.86 1.12
N THR A 158 8.75 17.99 1.80
CA THR A 158 8.93 19.29 1.14
C THR A 158 10.33 19.43 0.59
N THR A 159 10.45 20.01 -0.61
CA THR A 159 11.77 20.37 -1.17
C THR A 159 12.31 21.59 -0.42
N PHE A 160 13.26 21.40 0.48
CA PHE A 160 13.98 22.51 1.11
C PHE A 160 15.16 22.95 0.23
N SER A 161 15.27 24.25 -0.02
CA SER A 161 16.43 24.87 -0.67
C SER A 161 17.63 24.79 0.26
N ALA A 162 18.80 24.39 -0.27
CA ALA A 162 20.03 24.15 0.50
C ALA A 162 20.37 25.25 1.54
N GLY A 163 20.70 24.84 2.77
CA GLY A 163 21.06 25.72 3.90
C GLY A 163 20.98 25.02 5.26
N SER A 164 21.07 25.77 6.37
CA SER A 164 21.11 25.30 7.78
C SER A 164 19.88 24.53 8.29
N GLN A 165 18.95 24.14 7.40
CA GLN A 165 17.69 23.46 7.73
C GLN A 165 17.66 21.97 7.33
N ILE A 166 18.79 21.42 6.83
CA ILE A 166 18.87 20.01 6.39
C ILE A 166 18.48 19.03 7.53
N ALA A 167 19.00 19.24 8.74
CA ALA A 167 18.69 18.36 9.88
C ALA A 167 17.20 18.39 10.27
N VAL A 168 16.53 19.55 10.13
CA VAL A 168 15.09 19.70 10.39
C VAL A 168 14.30 18.98 9.30
N ALA A 169 14.71 19.14 8.04
CA ALA A 169 14.11 18.47 6.89
C ALA A 169 14.24 16.94 6.96
N GLU A 170 15.39 16.43 7.37
CA GLU A 170 15.63 15.00 7.56
C GLU A 170 14.78 14.43 8.70
N ALA A 171 14.68 15.15 9.82
CA ALA A 171 13.83 14.76 10.95
C ALA A 171 12.34 14.75 10.55
N GLU A 172 11.89 15.74 9.80
CA GLU A 172 10.52 15.80 9.29
C GLU A 172 10.24 14.67 8.29
N THR A 173 11.16 14.43 7.35
CA THR A 173 11.05 13.33 6.38
C THR A 173 11.00 11.97 7.08
N LYS A 174 11.84 11.76 8.10
CA LYS A 174 11.79 10.57 8.95
C LYS A 174 10.43 10.43 9.65
N LYS A 175 9.92 11.51 10.23
CA LYS A 175 8.60 11.53 10.87
C LYS A 175 7.48 11.16 9.90
N MET A 176 7.51 11.66 8.66
CA MET A 176 6.51 11.33 7.62
C MET A 176 6.55 9.84 7.23
N ARG A 177 7.74 9.25 7.18
CA ARG A 177 7.91 7.81 6.93
C ARG A 177 7.37 6.97 8.09
N GLU A 178 7.62 7.39 9.32
CA GLU A 178 7.23 6.65 10.54
C GLU A 178 5.75 6.83 10.91
N ASN A 179 5.12 7.92 10.45
CA ASN A 179 3.73 8.25 10.80
C ASN A 179 2.87 8.43 9.53
N PRO A 180 2.58 7.35 8.80
CA PRO A 180 1.67 7.42 7.66
C PRO A 180 0.25 7.78 8.11
N SER A 181 -0.46 8.48 7.24
CA SER A 181 -1.89 8.74 7.40
C SER A 181 -2.71 7.49 7.07
N TYR A 182 -3.77 7.28 7.83
CA TYR A 182 -4.76 6.25 7.54
C TYR A 182 -6.06 6.93 7.15
N ILE A 183 -6.65 6.48 6.06
CA ILE A 183 -7.92 6.99 5.54
C ILE A 183 -8.86 5.83 5.30
N TYR A 184 -10.16 6.06 5.31
CA TYR A 184 -11.15 5.02 5.11
C TYR A 184 -12.18 5.41 4.05
N SER A 185 -12.76 4.40 3.41
CA SER A 185 -13.98 4.50 2.61
C SER A 185 -14.97 3.44 3.12
N LYS A 186 -16.19 3.87 3.43
CA LYS A 186 -17.26 2.96 3.84
C LYS A 186 -18.21 2.73 2.67
N LYS A 187 -18.42 1.46 2.29
CA LYS A 187 -19.33 1.02 1.21
C LYS A 187 -19.08 1.76 -0.12
N GLY A 188 -17.81 1.99 -0.47
CA GLY A 188 -17.43 2.70 -1.69
C GLY A 188 -17.66 4.21 -1.66
N GLY A 189 -17.94 4.79 -0.48
CA GLY A 189 -18.05 6.23 -0.29
C GLY A 189 -16.72 6.97 -0.51
N LYS A 190 -16.78 8.30 -0.41
CA LYS A 190 -15.58 9.15 -0.49
C LYS A 190 -14.58 8.78 0.61
N ALA A 191 -13.29 8.80 0.28
CA ALA A 191 -12.24 8.60 1.26
C ALA A 191 -12.14 9.77 2.26
N GLU A 192 -12.02 9.46 3.54
CA GLU A 192 -11.91 10.42 4.66
C GLU A 192 -10.79 10.00 5.64
N GLU A 193 -10.22 10.97 6.38
CA GLU A 193 -9.23 10.68 7.42
C GLU A 193 -9.81 9.76 8.51
N LEU A 194 -9.08 8.68 8.83
CA LEU A 194 -9.41 7.81 9.93
C LEU A 194 -8.90 8.44 11.24
N THR A 195 -9.83 8.77 12.12
CA THR A 195 -9.56 9.31 13.46
C THR A 195 -10.39 8.56 14.47
N LEU A 196 -9.98 8.57 15.75
CA LEU A 196 -10.73 7.93 16.83
C LEU A 196 -12.21 8.38 16.87
N ALA A 197 -12.48 9.66 16.61
CA ALA A 197 -13.84 10.19 16.56
C ALA A 197 -14.64 9.63 15.37
N LYS A 198 -14.02 9.60 14.18
CA LYS A 198 -14.65 9.03 12.98
C LYS A 198 -14.90 7.53 13.13
N THR A 199 -13.96 6.78 13.71
CA THR A 199 -14.13 5.34 13.96
C THR A 199 -15.41 5.03 14.73
N LYS A 200 -15.68 5.75 15.83
CA LYS A 200 -16.89 5.54 16.63
C LYS A 200 -18.19 5.78 15.85
N ILE A 201 -18.17 6.71 14.90
CA ILE A 201 -19.32 7.02 14.04
C ILE A 201 -19.51 5.92 12.99
N ILE A 202 -18.43 5.51 12.33
CA ILE A 202 -18.53 4.62 11.16
C ILE A 202 -18.84 3.18 11.54
N VAL A 203 -18.63 2.76 12.79
CA VAL A 203 -18.99 1.41 13.26
C VAL A 203 -20.31 1.36 14.03
N ALA A 204 -20.96 2.51 14.26
CA ALA A 204 -22.16 2.62 15.10
C ALA A 204 -23.40 1.91 14.54
N ASP A 205 -23.41 1.57 13.24
CA ASP A 205 -24.50 0.84 12.60
C ASP A 205 -24.42 -0.68 12.81
N CYS A 206 -23.34 -1.20 13.40
CA CYS A 206 -23.22 -2.61 13.72
C CYS A 206 -23.48 -2.86 15.21
N PRO A 207 -24.57 -3.56 15.59
CA PRO A 207 -24.92 -3.78 17.00
C PRO A 207 -23.82 -4.46 17.81
N VAL A 208 -23.13 -5.45 17.23
CA VAL A 208 -22.06 -6.22 17.87
C VAL A 208 -20.88 -5.30 18.23
N VAL A 209 -20.33 -4.62 17.23
CA VAL A 209 -19.19 -3.69 17.43
C VAL A 209 -19.60 -2.53 18.32
N LYS A 210 -20.80 -1.96 18.13
CA LYS A 210 -21.32 -0.88 18.98
C LYS A 210 -21.35 -1.28 20.45
N ALA A 211 -21.80 -2.49 20.77
CA ALA A 211 -21.82 -2.98 22.15
C ALA A 211 -20.40 -3.09 22.73
N LYS A 212 -19.43 -3.61 21.97
CA LYS A 212 -18.02 -3.69 22.36
C LYS A 212 -17.40 -2.30 22.57
N VAL A 213 -17.71 -1.33 21.70
CA VAL A 213 -17.31 0.08 21.87
C VAL A 213 -17.87 0.65 23.17
N THR A 214 -19.17 0.45 23.45
CA THR A 214 -19.81 0.97 24.67
C THR A 214 -19.25 0.33 25.94
N LYS A 215 -18.89 -0.95 25.90
CA LYS A 215 -18.24 -1.66 27.00
C LYS A 215 -16.75 -1.31 27.17
N GLY A 216 -16.15 -0.58 26.22
CA GLY A 216 -14.74 -0.22 26.25
C GLY A 216 -13.80 -1.40 26.02
N GLU A 217 -14.26 -2.41 25.26
CA GLU A 217 -13.49 -3.63 24.97
C GLU A 217 -12.32 -3.37 24.01
N TYR A 218 -12.40 -2.34 23.17
CA TYR A 218 -11.29 -1.93 22.30
C TYR A 218 -10.33 -0.99 23.03
N GLY A 219 -9.08 -1.44 23.20
CA GLY A 219 -8.01 -0.66 23.82
C GLY A 219 -7.69 0.59 22.99
N SER A 220 -7.67 0.43 21.67
CA SER A 220 -7.42 1.48 20.68
C SER A 220 -8.39 2.66 20.72
N LEU A 221 -9.57 2.52 21.35
CA LEU A 221 -10.58 3.58 21.47
C LEU A 221 -10.61 4.28 22.82
N LYS A 222 -9.76 3.86 23.77
CA LYS A 222 -9.62 4.51 25.07
C LYS A 222 -8.88 5.83 24.89
N LYS A 223 -9.41 6.91 25.50
CA LYS A 223 -8.70 8.19 25.53
C LYS A 223 -7.57 8.09 26.54
N ASP A 224 -6.36 8.48 26.14
CA ASP A 224 -5.21 8.57 27.03
C ASP A 224 -5.58 9.46 28.24
N THR A 225 -5.39 8.94 29.46
CA THR A 225 -6.04 9.44 30.69
C THR A 225 -5.47 10.75 31.24
N LYS A 226 -4.53 11.40 30.54
CA LYS A 226 -3.93 12.68 30.97
C LYS A 226 -4.47 13.87 30.16
N GLN A 227 -5.76 14.19 30.34
CA GLN A 227 -6.28 15.48 29.90
C GLN A 227 -5.77 16.60 30.81
N ARG A 228 -4.82 17.42 30.32
CA ARG A 228 -4.56 18.75 30.90
C ARG A 228 -5.52 19.77 30.27
N SER A 229 -6.07 20.66 31.08
CA SER A 229 -6.96 21.75 30.66
C SER A 229 -6.18 22.94 30.07
N GLY A 230 -6.81 23.74 29.20
CA GLY A 230 -6.26 25.00 28.66
C GLY A 230 -5.82 24.97 27.17
N LEU A 231 -5.09 25.99 26.70
CA LEU A 231 -4.55 26.10 25.33
C LEU A 231 -3.72 24.88 24.90
N GLY A 232 -3.09 24.18 25.84
CA GLY A 232 -2.39 22.91 25.59
C GLY A 232 -3.31 21.79 25.08
N LYS A 233 -4.63 21.87 25.32
CA LYS A 233 -5.64 20.96 24.77
C LYS A 233 -5.85 21.17 23.27
N PHE A 234 -5.72 22.39 22.75
CA PHE A 234 -5.87 22.66 21.32
C PHE A 234 -4.66 22.15 20.54
N ILE A 235 -3.44 22.52 20.96
CA ILE A 235 -2.20 22.08 20.33
C ILE A 235 -2.07 20.55 20.40
N ARG A 236 -2.41 19.94 21.55
CA ARG A 236 -2.36 18.49 21.69
C ARG A 236 -3.52 17.77 21.00
N ASN A 237 -4.72 18.32 20.88
CA ASN A 237 -5.78 17.66 20.10
C ASN A 237 -5.40 17.57 18.61
N GLU A 238 -4.71 18.57 18.05
CA GLU A 238 -4.18 18.52 16.69
C GLU A 238 -3.11 17.41 16.54
N ILE A 239 -2.24 17.27 17.56
CA ILE A 239 -1.13 16.30 17.59
C ILE A 239 -1.58 14.88 17.97
N ASP A 240 -2.51 14.71 18.90
CA ASP A 240 -3.06 13.41 19.33
C ASP A 240 -4.02 12.87 18.26
N ASN A 241 -4.72 13.72 17.50
CA ASN A 241 -5.37 13.30 16.24
C ASN A 241 -4.36 12.97 15.13
N ALA A 242 -3.09 13.33 15.29
CA ALA A 242 -1.98 12.91 14.42
C ALA A 242 -1.24 11.68 14.91
N MET A 243 -1.50 11.24 16.15
CA MET A 243 -0.80 10.17 16.85
C MET A 243 -1.78 9.11 17.38
N SER A 244 -3.07 9.15 16.97
CA SER A 244 -3.97 8.04 17.26
C SER A 244 -3.34 6.79 16.63
N ASP A 245 -3.23 5.73 17.42
CA ASP A 245 -2.71 4.44 16.97
C ASP A 245 -3.70 3.82 15.98
N ASN A 246 -3.72 4.41 14.79
CA ASN A 246 -4.67 4.13 13.73
C ASN A 246 -4.49 2.70 13.25
N LEU A 247 -3.27 2.17 13.32
CA LEU A 247 -3.01 0.77 13.03
C LEU A 247 -3.70 -0.15 14.04
N SER A 248 -3.62 0.14 15.34
CA SER A 248 -4.39 -0.62 16.35
C SER A 248 -5.90 -0.44 16.19
N ILE A 249 -6.38 0.75 15.84
CA ILE A 249 -7.81 0.96 15.51
C ILE A 249 -8.23 0.07 14.33
N VAL A 250 -7.40 -0.02 13.29
CA VAL A 250 -7.65 -0.89 12.15
C VAL A 250 -7.73 -2.35 12.61
N ASN A 251 -6.68 -2.83 13.27
CA ASN A 251 -6.51 -4.21 13.70
C ASN A 251 -7.58 -4.69 14.69
N GLU A 252 -8.01 -3.83 15.61
CA GLU A 252 -9.02 -4.20 16.62
C GLU A 252 -10.45 -3.94 16.16
N VAL A 253 -10.73 -2.75 15.64
CA VAL A 253 -12.11 -2.26 15.47
C VAL A 253 -12.59 -2.49 14.04
N ILE A 254 -11.76 -2.15 13.05
CA ILE A 254 -12.17 -2.21 11.64
C ILE A 254 -12.23 -3.66 11.15
N TYR A 255 -11.26 -4.50 11.52
CA TYR A 255 -11.32 -5.93 11.22
C TYR A 255 -12.55 -6.60 11.85
N ASP A 256 -12.80 -6.37 13.13
CA ASP A 256 -13.98 -6.91 13.82
C ASP A 256 -15.29 -6.46 13.16
N TYR A 257 -15.36 -5.20 12.71
CA TYR A 257 -16.50 -4.71 11.93
C TYR A 257 -16.65 -5.44 10.59
N ASN A 258 -15.57 -5.55 9.81
CA ASN A 258 -15.62 -6.18 8.50
C ASN A 258 -15.97 -7.67 8.57
N GLU A 259 -15.61 -8.35 9.65
CA GLU A 259 -15.93 -9.76 9.89
C GLU A 259 -17.38 -9.97 10.36
N ASN A 260 -17.84 -9.16 11.32
CA ASN A 260 -19.10 -9.42 12.04
C ASN A 260 -20.30 -8.65 11.51
N CYS A 261 -20.10 -7.64 10.65
CA CYS A 261 -21.16 -6.71 10.24
C CYS A 261 -21.47 -6.87 8.74
N LYS A 262 -22.01 -8.04 8.36
CA LYS A 262 -22.42 -8.37 6.97
C LYS A 262 -23.68 -7.66 6.49
#